data_AF-A0A6J4MNQ9-F1
#
_entry.id   AF-A0A6J4MNQ9-F1
#
_cell.length_a   1.000
_cell.length_b   1.000
_cell.length_c   1.000
_cell.angle_alpha   90.00
_cell.angle_beta   90.00
_cell.angle_gamma   90.00
#
_symmetry.space_group_name_H-M   'P 1'
#
loop_
_entity.id
_entity.type
_entity.pdbx_description
1 polymer ?
#
loop_
_entity_poly.entity_id
_entity_poly.type
_entity_poly.pdbx_seq_one_letter_code
_entity_poly.pdbx_strand_id
1 'polypeptide(L)'
;MNLSSSPRVRDLGEQAFLERLQRFCPAEIVGDDAAVLTTEPGQSLVVTTDLLVDRVHFSEGTTSPEDVGWRAAAMNLSDLAAMGASPLGLTVGLGVPGQLSVSWVENVYQGLSACLQQYATPIVGGDVCRSPVITVAIAAFGQVSPQQVIRRSAAQPGDAILVTGVHGASRAGLE
;
A
#
# COMPACT_ATOMS: atom_id res chain seq x y z
N MET A 1 19.18 15.35 37.34
CA MET A 1 19.19 15.59 35.88
C MET A 1 17.98 14.87 35.30
N ASN A 2 16.94 15.61 34.92
CA ASN A 2 15.73 15.02 34.33
C ASN A 2 16.08 14.55 32.91
N LEU A 3 16.15 13.22 32.72
CA LEU A 3 16.08 12.63 31.38
C LEU A 3 14.68 12.94 30.87
N SER A 4 14.54 13.91 29.96
CA SER A 4 13.28 14.10 29.24
C SER A 4 12.98 12.81 28.50
N SER A 5 11.99 12.04 28.97
CA SER A 5 11.57 10.79 28.34
C SER A 5 11.14 11.08 26.91
N SER A 6 11.66 10.32 25.94
CA SER A 6 11.23 10.41 24.55
C SER A 6 9.70 10.26 24.44
N PRO A 7 9.00 11.07 23.62
CA PRO A 7 7.56 10.92 23.42
C PRO A 7 7.22 9.53 22.85
N ARG A 8 6.06 8.99 23.22
CA ARG A 8 5.55 7.73 22.64
C ARG A 8 4.86 8.03 21.31
N VAL A 9 4.75 7.04 20.44
CA VAL A 9 4.08 7.19 19.12
C VAL A 9 2.65 7.73 19.26
N ARG A 10 1.89 7.19 20.23
CA ARG A 10 0.51 7.65 20.51
C ARG A 10 0.39 9.13 20.91
N ASP A 11 1.49 9.75 21.34
CA ASP A 11 1.49 11.15 21.79
C ASP A 11 1.68 12.14 20.62
N LEU A 12 2.11 11.65 19.44
CA LEU A 12 2.51 12.49 18.30
C LEU A 12 1.41 12.63 17.23
N GLY A 13 0.46 11.69 17.17
CA GLY A 13 -0.41 11.55 16.00
C GLY A 13 0.36 11.11 14.75
N GLU A 14 -0.37 10.72 13.71
CA GLU A 14 0.25 10.12 12.51
C GLU A 14 1.13 11.12 11.76
N GLN A 15 0.62 12.32 11.46
CA GLN A 15 1.34 13.29 10.63
C GLN A 15 2.69 13.71 11.25
N ALA A 16 2.71 14.07 12.53
CA ALA A 16 3.96 14.45 13.19
C ALA A 16 4.91 13.25 13.39
N PHE A 17 4.37 12.02 13.45
CA PHE A 17 5.20 10.83 13.47
C PHE A 17 5.83 10.57 12.09
N LEU A 18 5.06 10.69 11.00
CA LEU A 18 5.57 10.60 9.63
C LEU A 18 6.67 11.64 9.35
N GLU A 19 6.46 12.90 9.74
CA GLU A 19 7.49 13.95 9.59
C GLU A 19 8.80 13.63 10.32
N ARG A 20 8.73 12.88 11.43
CA ARG A 20 9.94 12.40 12.13
C ARG A 20 10.62 11.27 11.35
N LEU A 21 9.85 10.37 10.74
CA LEU A 21 10.39 9.25 9.96
C LEU A 21 10.96 9.71 8.60
N GLN A 22 10.31 10.68 7.94
CA GLN A 22 10.74 11.22 6.65
C GLN A 22 12.15 11.83 6.68
N ARG A 23 12.65 12.23 7.86
CA ARG A 23 14.04 12.71 8.05
C ARG A 23 15.09 11.65 7.77
N PHE A 24 14.72 10.36 7.77
CA PHE A 24 15.59 9.25 7.40
C PHE A 24 15.53 8.93 5.90
N CYS A 25 14.71 9.64 5.13
CA CYS A 25 14.51 9.43 3.71
C CYS A 25 15.05 10.61 2.89
N PRO A 26 15.52 10.39 1.65
CA PRO A 26 15.77 11.48 0.71
C PRO A 26 14.47 12.24 0.43
N ALA A 27 14.48 13.56 0.62
CA ALA A 27 13.27 14.39 0.55
C ALA A 27 12.62 14.37 -0.85
N GLU A 28 13.44 14.23 -1.90
CA GLU A 28 13.03 14.16 -3.30
C GLU A 28 12.29 12.86 -3.69
N ILE A 29 12.29 11.83 -2.83
CA ILE A 29 11.68 10.52 -3.12
C ILE A 29 10.32 10.36 -2.43
N VAL A 30 10.10 11.02 -1.28
CA VAL A 30 8.92 10.80 -0.43
C VAL A 30 7.90 11.92 -0.58
N GLY A 31 6.60 11.59 -0.60
CA GLY A 31 5.50 12.56 -0.55
C GLY A 31 4.42 12.38 -1.63
N ASP A 32 4.69 11.56 -2.64
CA ASP A 32 3.70 11.11 -3.64
C ASP A 32 3.01 9.81 -3.21
N ASP A 33 2.08 9.30 -4.02
CA ASP A 33 1.40 8.01 -3.81
C ASP A 33 2.40 6.82 -3.85
N ALA A 34 3.50 6.95 -4.59
CA ALA A 34 4.58 5.96 -4.59
C ALA A 34 5.95 6.61 -4.86
N ALA A 35 7.03 5.89 -4.51
CA ALA A 35 8.40 6.33 -4.75
C ALA A 35 8.83 6.05 -6.18
N VAL A 36 9.41 7.05 -6.86
CA VAL A 36 9.97 6.89 -8.21
C VAL A 36 11.49 6.77 -8.14
N LEU A 37 12.02 5.66 -8.64
CA LEU A 37 13.43 5.34 -8.69
C LEU A 37 13.89 5.35 -10.16
N THR A 38 14.87 6.19 -10.47
CA THR A 38 15.46 6.21 -11.81
C THR A 38 16.34 4.96 -11.97
N THR A 39 16.08 4.15 -12.98
CA THR A 39 16.85 2.93 -13.27
C THR A 39 17.74 3.16 -14.50
N GLU A 40 17.28 2.73 -15.67
CA GLU A 40 17.95 2.93 -16.96
C GLU A 40 17.34 4.14 -17.70
N PRO A 41 18.08 4.74 -18.65
CA PRO A 41 17.53 5.82 -19.47
C PRO A 41 16.20 5.42 -20.14
N GLY A 42 15.16 6.22 -19.93
CA GLY A 42 13.84 6.04 -20.54
C GLY A 42 12.84 5.22 -19.72
N GLN A 43 13.24 4.68 -18.57
CA GLN A 43 12.37 3.95 -17.64
C GLN A 43 12.59 4.42 -16.21
N SER A 44 11.54 4.35 -15.39
CA SER A 44 11.61 4.55 -13.95
C SER A 44 10.80 3.48 -13.25
N LEU A 45 11.37 2.93 -12.18
CA LEU A 45 10.70 2.00 -11.30
C LEU A 45 9.84 2.80 -10.32
N VAL A 46 8.61 2.38 -10.10
CA VAL A 46 7.71 2.95 -9.11
C VAL A 46 7.45 1.92 -8.04
N VAL A 47 7.59 2.30 -6.78
CA VAL A 47 7.48 1.38 -5.64
C VAL A 47 6.54 1.96 -4.60
N THR A 48 5.51 1.20 -4.24
CA THR A 48 4.61 1.51 -3.12
C THR A 48 4.61 0.35 -2.11
N THR A 49 4.18 0.63 -0.89
CA THR A 49 3.99 -0.38 0.14
C THR A 49 2.83 0.00 1.05
N ASP A 50 1.92 -0.95 1.21
CA ASP A 50 0.78 -0.82 2.11
C ASP A 50 0.65 -2.01 3.06
N LEU A 51 -0.01 -1.77 4.20
CA LEU A 51 -0.27 -2.77 5.21
C LEU A 51 -1.77 -2.85 5.53
N LEU A 52 -2.30 -4.06 5.55
CA LEU A 52 -3.58 -4.40 6.16
C LEU A 52 -3.32 -5.17 7.46
N VAL A 53 -3.98 -4.75 8.53
CA VAL A 53 -3.77 -5.29 9.89
C VAL A 53 -5.15 -5.61 10.46
N ASP A 54 -5.30 -6.82 10.99
CA ASP A 54 -6.54 -7.26 11.63
C ASP A 54 -6.93 -6.32 12.78
N ARG A 55 -8.22 -6.01 12.86
CA ARG A 55 -8.88 -5.04 13.75
C ARG A 55 -8.47 -3.58 13.56
N VAL A 56 -7.65 -3.27 12.56
CA VAL A 56 -7.34 -1.90 12.13
C VAL A 56 -7.97 -1.62 10.77
N HIS A 57 -7.70 -2.51 9.80
CA HIS A 57 -8.10 -2.33 8.41
C HIS A 57 -9.20 -3.29 7.97
N PHE A 58 -9.27 -4.46 8.60
CA PHE A 58 -10.26 -5.51 8.36
C PHE A 58 -10.52 -6.31 9.64
N SER A 59 -11.54 -7.15 9.62
CA SER A 59 -11.80 -8.17 10.63
C SER A 59 -12.68 -9.27 10.03
N GLU A 60 -12.73 -10.44 10.67
CA GLU A 60 -13.65 -11.52 10.25
C GLU A 60 -15.12 -11.09 10.19
N GLY A 61 -15.52 -10.09 10.99
CA GLY A 61 -16.90 -9.57 11.01
C GLY A 61 -17.22 -8.58 9.90
N THR A 62 -16.20 -8.01 9.24
CA THR A 62 -16.37 -6.92 8.25
C THR A 62 -15.92 -7.31 6.85
N THR A 63 -15.00 -8.26 6.72
CA THR A 63 -14.29 -8.49 5.45
C THR A 63 -13.92 -9.97 5.34
N SER A 64 -14.35 -10.61 4.25
CA SER A 64 -13.96 -11.99 3.97
C SER A 64 -12.45 -12.09 3.69
N PRO A 65 -11.81 -13.24 3.88
CA PRO A 65 -10.39 -13.42 3.54
C PRO A 65 -10.10 -13.10 2.06
N GLU A 66 -10.99 -13.49 1.15
CA GLU A 66 -10.92 -13.18 -0.27
C GLU A 66 -10.92 -11.66 -0.50
N ASP A 67 -11.81 -10.93 0.18
CA ASP A 67 -11.86 -9.46 0.08
C ASP A 67 -10.63 -8.79 0.70
N VAL A 68 -10.05 -9.36 1.77
CA VAL A 68 -8.76 -8.90 2.33
C VAL A 68 -7.68 -9.00 1.27
N GLY A 69 -7.59 -10.14 0.60
CA GLY A 69 -6.64 -10.37 -0.49
C GLY A 69 -6.84 -9.42 -1.66
N TRP A 70 -8.08 -9.29 -2.13
CA TRP A 70 -8.40 -8.36 -3.21
C TRP A 70 -8.01 -6.93 -2.85
N ARG A 71 -8.41 -6.47 -1.66
CA ARG A 71 -8.13 -5.11 -1.19
C ARG A 71 -6.63 -4.84 -1.06
N ALA A 72 -5.87 -5.82 -0.56
CA ALA A 72 -4.41 -5.71 -0.43
C ALA A 72 -3.72 -5.48 -1.78
N ALA A 73 -4.14 -6.19 -2.83
CA ALA A 73 -3.64 -5.94 -4.19
C ALA A 73 -4.16 -4.59 -4.74
N ALA A 74 -5.47 -4.36 -4.64
CA ALA A 74 -6.12 -3.21 -5.27
C ALA A 74 -5.60 -1.86 -4.76
N MET A 75 -5.30 -1.73 -3.46
CA MET A 75 -4.74 -0.48 -2.91
C MET A 75 -3.36 -0.15 -3.52
N ASN A 76 -2.47 -1.13 -3.60
CA ASN A 76 -1.14 -0.93 -4.18
C ASN A 76 -1.20 -0.68 -5.69
N LEU A 77 -2.08 -1.39 -6.40
CA LEU A 77 -2.31 -1.14 -7.83
C LEU A 77 -2.88 0.26 -8.08
N SER A 78 -3.72 0.77 -7.16
CA SER A 78 -4.25 2.12 -7.23
C SER A 78 -3.16 3.18 -7.11
N ASP A 79 -2.20 3.01 -6.19
CA ASP A 79 -1.06 3.92 -6.05
C ASP A 79 -0.18 3.92 -7.30
N LEU A 80 0.11 2.74 -7.85
CA LEU A 80 0.87 2.64 -9.11
C LEU A 80 0.13 3.37 -10.25
N ALA A 81 -1.18 3.17 -10.37
CA ALA A 81 -1.99 3.85 -11.37
C ALA A 81 -2.03 5.37 -11.16
N ALA A 82 -2.09 5.85 -9.90
CA ALA A 82 -2.04 7.27 -9.56
C ALA A 82 -0.73 7.94 -10.01
N MET A 83 0.36 7.18 -10.07
CA MET A 83 1.67 7.63 -10.57
C MET A 83 1.84 7.46 -12.09
N GLY A 84 0.83 6.94 -12.79
CA GLY A 84 0.90 6.62 -14.23
C GLY A 84 1.70 5.36 -14.54
N ALA A 85 1.98 4.51 -13.54
CA ALA A 85 2.82 3.32 -13.69
C ALA A 85 2.02 2.07 -14.04
N SER A 86 2.57 1.26 -14.94
CA SER A 86 2.08 -0.08 -15.24
C SER A 86 2.67 -1.07 -14.23
N PRO A 87 1.87 -1.96 -13.62
CA PRO A 87 2.37 -2.89 -12.62
C PRO A 87 3.28 -3.96 -13.24
N LEU A 88 4.37 -4.28 -12.53
CA LEU A 88 5.35 -5.31 -12.87
C LEU A 88 5.20 -6.56 -12.01
N GLY A 89 4.78 -6.40 -10.75
CA GLY A 89 4.63 -7.49 -9.81
C GLY A 89 4.54 -6.98 -8.38
N LEU A 90 4.24 -7.86 -7.44
CA LEU A 90 4.24 -7.54 -6.01
C LEU A 90 4.81 -8.67 -5.15
N THR A 91 5.27 -8.32 -3.95
CA THR A 91 5.63 -9.28 -2.90
C THR A 91 4.62 -9.24 -1.76
N VAL A 92 4.45 -10.37 -1.07
CA VAL A 92 3.53 -10.49 0.07
C VAL A 92 4.31 -10.82 1.34
N GLY A 93 4.32 -9.88 2.29
CA GLY A 93 4.72 -10.14 3.67
C GLY A 93 3.50 -10.54 4.49
N LEU A 94 3.53 -11.74 5.08
CA LEU A 94 2.41 -12.28 5.84
C LEU A 94 2.83 -12.59 7.29
N GLY A 95 2.26 -11.85 8.24
CA GLY A 95 2.34 -12.17 9.66
C GLY A 95 1.06 -12.86 10.11
N VAL A 96 1.12 -14.11 10.56
CA VAL A 96 -0.08 -14.88 10.97
C VAL A 96 0.11 -15.67 12.27
N PRO A 97 -0.96 -15.85 13.07
CA PRO A 97 -0.90 -16.71 14.24
C PRO A 97 -0.87 -18.18 13.83
N GLY A 98 -0.15 -19.01 14.60
CA GLY A 98 0.05 -20.43 14.26
C GLY A 98 -1.22 -21.29 14.32
N GLN A 99 -2.27 -20.79 14.97
CA GLN A 99 -3.58 -21.44 15.05
C GLN A 99 -4.55 -21.02 13.91
N LEU A 100 -4.17 -20.09 13.04
CA LEU A 100 -4.99 -19.67 11.92
C LEU A 100 -5.16 -20.83 10.93
N SER A 101 -6.34 -20.99 10.34
CA SER A 101 -6.55 -22.04 9.35
C SER A 101 -5.77 -21.73 8.07
N VAL A 102 -5.19 -22.78 7.47
CA VAL A 102 -4.51 -22.66 6.17
C VAL A 102 -5.49 -22.19 5.10
N SER A 103 -6.73 -22.66 5.13
CA SER A 103 -7.78 -22.24 4.21
C SER A 103 -8.04 -20.72 4.22
N TRP A 104 -7.91 -20.08 5.38
CA TRP A 104 -8.06 -18.63 5.47
C TRP A 104 -6.96 -17.93 4.65
N VAL A 105 -5.71 -18.40 4.78
CA VAL A 105 -4.58 -17.87 4.02
C VAL A 105 -4.73 -18.16 2.53
N GLU A 106 -5.14 -19.36 2.15
CA GLU A 106 -5.41 -19.71 0.74
C GLU A 106 -6.48 -18.80 0.13
N ASN A 107 -7.54 -18.47 0.87
CA ASN A 107 -8.60 -17.58 0.40
C ASN A 107 -8.10 -16.14 0.23
N VAL A 108 -7.22 -15.64 1.11
CA VAL A 108 -6.52 -14.36 0.88
C VAL A 108 -5.73 -14.40 -0.43
N TYR A 109 -4.98 -15.47 -0.68
CA TYR A 109 -4.22 -15.58 -1.92
C TYR A 109 -5.10 -15.73 -3.16
N GLN A 110 -6.28 -16.35 -3.05
CA GLN A 110 -7.28 -16.39 -4.12
C GLN A 110 -7.78 -14.98 -4.45
N GLY A 111 -8.13 -14.17 -3.44
CA GLY A 111 -8.52 -12.78 -3.62
C GLY A 111 -7.45 -11.91 -4.27
N LEU A 112 -6.20 -12.02 -3.79
CA LEU A 112 -5.03 -11.39 -4.39
C LEU A 112 -4.92 -11.75 -5.88
N SER A 113 -4.95 -13.06 -6.18
CA SER A 113 -4.77 -13.58 -7.53
C SER A 113 -5.89 -13.12 -8.47
N ALA A 114 -7.14 -13.10 -8.01
CA ALA A 114 -8.29 -12.64 -8.78
C ALA A 114 -8.19 -11.14 -9.14
N CYS A 115 -7.71 -10.31 -8.21
CA CYS A 115 -7.45 -8.90 -8.49
C CYS A 115 -6.32 -8.73 -9.52
N LEU A 116 -5.19 -9.38 -9.27
CA LEU A 116 -3.97 -9.22 -10.06
C LEU A 116 -4.08 -9.76 -11.50
N GLN A 117 -4.90 -10.80 -11.71
CA GLN A 117 -5.10 -11.41 -13.02
C GLN A 117 -5.63 -10.40 -14.05
N GLN A 118 -6.45 -9.43 -13.62
CA GLN A 118 -6.99 -8.38 -14.50
C GLN A 118 -5.91 -7.46 -15.08
N TYR A 119 -4.77 -7.37 -14.41
CA TYR A 119 -3.65 -6.48 -14.75
C TYR A 119 -2.40 -7.27 -15.17
N ALA A 120 -2.53 -8.57 -15.41
CA ALA A 120 -1.43 -9.48 -15.73
C ALA A 120 -0.22 -9.36 -14.77
N THR A 121 -0.50 -9.06 -13.49
CA THR A 121 0.52 -8.75 -12.50
C THR A 121 0.87 -9.99 -11.68
N PRO A 122 2.12 -10.46 -11.65
CA PRO A 122 2.50 -11.63 -10.86
C PRO A 122 2.75 -11.30 -9.38
N ILE A 123 2.51 -12.29 -8.50
CA ILE A 123 3.13 -12.34 -7.17
C ILE A 123 4.54 -12.88 -7.37
N VAL A 124 5.57 -12.08 -7.07
CA VAL A 124 6.98 -12.38 -7.39
C VAL A 124 7.81 -12.80 -6.19
N GLY A 125 7.22 -12.86 -5.00
CA GLY A 125 7.90 -13.30 -3.79
C GLY A 125 7.14 -12.91 -2.53
N GLY A 126 7.80 -13.04 -1.40
CA GLY A 126 7.21 -12.74 -0.11
C GLY A 126 8.00 -13.33 1.05
N ASP A 127 7.47 -13.10 2.24
CA ASP A 127 7.95 -13.71 3.48
C ASP A 127 6.75 -14.04 4.37
N VAL A 128 6.87 -15.09 5.18
CA VAL A 128 5.84 -15.50 6.13
C VAL A 128 6.45 -15.67 7.50
N CYS A 129 5.88 -14.99 8.50
CA CYS A 129 6.33 -15.11 9.87
C CYS A 129 5.18 -15.34 10.84
N ARG A 130 5.51 -15.91 12.00
CA ARG A 130 4.55 -16.07 13.10
C ARG A 130 4.32 -14.71 13.76
N SER A 131 3.07 -14.29 13.84
CA SER A 131 2.64 -13.05 14.47
C SER A 131 1.39 -13.26 15.33
N PRO A 132 1.23 -12.59 16.48
CA PRO A 132 -0.02 -12.64 17.24
C PRO A 132 -1.19 -11.94 16.52
N VAL A 133 -0.92 -11.05 15.58
CA VAL A 133 -1.92 -10.27 14.84
C VAL A 133 -1.74 -10.53 13.35
N ILE A 134 -2.84 -10.81 12.65
CA ILE A 134 -2.81 -11.03 11.20
C ILE A 134 -2.42 -9.72 10.51
N THR A 135 -1.37 -9.74 9.71
CA THR A 135 -0.89 -8.61 8.93
C THR A 135 -0.57 -9.08 7.51
N VAL A 136 -1.11 -8.37 6.53
CA VAL A 136 -0.77 -8.52 5.11
C VAL A 136 -0.07 -7.24 4.68
N ALA A 137 1.22 -7.31 4.41
CA ALA A 137 2.02 -6.22 3.87
C ALA A 137 2.34 -6.51 2.41
N ILE A 138 2.08 -5.56 1.53
CA ILE A 138 2.34 -5.70 0.10
C ILE A 138 3.37 -4.65 -0.28
N ALA A 139 4.41 -5.05 -1.01
CA ALA A 139 5.24 -4.11 -1.76
C ALA A 139 5.01 -4.36 -3.24
N ALA A 140 4.55 -3.34 -3.96
CA ALA A 140 4.29 -3.43 -5.39
C ALA A 140 5.29 -2.62 -6.20
N PHE A 141 5.62 -3.15 -7.37
CA PHE A 141 6.56 -2.58 -8.31
C PHE A 141 5.83 -2.29 -9.60
N GLY A 142 6.00 -1.07 -10.12
CA GLY A 142 5.51 -0.67 -11.42
C GLY A 142 6.61 0.01 -12.23
N GLN A 143 6.35 0.26 -13.50
CA GLN A 143 7.24 0.99 -14.38
C GLN A 143 6.50 2.11 -15.09
N VAL A 144 7.22 3.21 -15.34
CA VAL A 144 6.69 4.37 -16.03
C VAL A 144 7.81 5.05 -16.81
N SER A 145 7.48 5.63 -17.96
CA SER A 145 8.42 6.52 -18.64
C SER A 145 8.57 7.82 -17.84
N PRO A 146 9.79 8.38 -17.66
CA PRO A 146 9.99 9.58 -16.85
C PRO A 146 9.09 10.77 -17.21
N GLN A 147 8.72 10.91 -18.50
CA GLN A 147 7.86 11.97 -19.03
C GLN A 147 6.37 11.76 -18.73
N GLN A 148 5.98 10.56 -18.28
CA GLN A 148 4.59 10.18 -17.99
C GLN A 148 4.32 10.04 -16.50
N VAL A 149 5.34 10.26 -15.66
CA VAL A 149 5.17 10.23 -14.19
C VAL A 149 4.19 11.32 -13.79
N ILE A 150 3.12 10.91 -13.12
CA ILE A 150 2.17 11.83 -12.49
C ILE A 150 2.70 12.16 -11.09
N ARG A 151 2.66 13.45 -10.72
CA ARG A 151 3.16 13.95 -9.42
C ARG A 151 2.10 14.83 -8.77
N ARG A 152 1.88 14.67 -7.46
CA ARG A 152 1.04 15.61 -6.68
C ARG A 152 1.48 17.07 -6.77
N SER A 153 2.78 17.31 -6.97
CA SER A 153 3.36 18.66 -7.07
C SER A 153 3.23 19.33 -8.44
N ALA A 154 2.68 18.65 -9.46
CA ALA A 154 2.64 19.15 -10.83
C ALA A 154 1.43 20.04 -11.15
N ALA A 155 0.42 20.10 -10.28
CA ALA A 155 -0.80 20.87 -10.52
C ALA A 155 -0.54 22.39 -10.60
N GLN A 156 -1.22 23.08 -11.52
CA GLN A 156 -1.07 24.51 -11.78
C GLN A 156 -2.41 25.26 -11.69
N PRO A 157 -2.42 26.56 -11.33
CA PRO A 157 -3.63 27.38 -11.42
C PRO A 157 -4.21 27.38 -12.83
N GLY A 158 -5.51 27.05 -12.93
CA GLY A 158 -6.21 26.88 -14.20
C GLY A 158 -6.49 25.42 -14.56
N ASP A 159 -5.83 24.46 -13.91
CA ASP A 159 -6.15 23.05 -14.06
C ASP A 159 -7.55 22.72 -13.52
N ALA A 160 -8.22 21.77 -14.16
CA ALA A 160 -9.46 21.21 -13.66
C ALA A 160 -9.17 20.13 -12.61
N ILE A 161 -9.99 20.09 -11.56
CA ILE A 161 -10.00 18.99 -10.59
C ILE A 161 -11.03 17.96 -11.05
N LEU A 162 -10.57 16.74 -11.30
CA LEU A 162 -11.38 15.63 -11.76
C LEU A 162 -11.36 14.50 -10.72
N VAL A 163 -12.45 13.76 -10.65
CA VAL A 163 -12.58 12.57 -9.80
C VAL A 163 -13.25 11.44 -10.57
N THR A 164 -12.95 10.20 -10.20
CA THR A 164 -13.49 9.00 -10.84
C THR A 164 -14.26 8.14 -9.84
N GLY A 165 -15.28 7.43 -10.34
CA GLY A 165 -16.05 6.48 -9.53
C GLY A 165 -17.03 7.12 -8.55
N VAL A 166 -17.44 6.33 -7.55
CA VAL A 166 -18.40 6.72 -6.51
C VAL A 166 -17.66 6.95 -5.20
N HIS A 167 -17.82 8.14 -4.62
CA HIS A 167 -17.21 8.49 -3.34
C HIS A 167 -18.16 8.23 -2.16
N GLY A 168 -17.59 7.95 -0.98
CA GLY A 168 -18.35 7.70 0.26
C GLY A 168 -18.82 6.24 0.45
N ALA A 169 -18.88 5.44 -0.61
CA ALA A 169 -19.33 4.04 -0.53
C ALA A 169 -18.50 3.17 0.43
N SER A 170 -17.17 3.34 0.44
CA SER A 170 -16.28 2.63 1.37
C SER A 170 -16.62 2.93 2.84
N ARG A 171 -16.93 4.19 3.16
CA ARG A 171 -17.36 4.58 4.51
C ARG A 171 -18.73 4.02 4.84
N ALA A 172 -19.68 4.12 3.91
CA ALA A 172 -21.04 3.63 4.10
C ALA A 172 -21.12 2.11 4.31
N GLY A 173 -20.20 1.33 3.73
CA GLY A 173 -20.13 -0.12 3.95
C GLY A 173 -19.46 -0.53 5.28
N LEU A 174 -18.77 0.39 5.96
CA LEU A 174 -18.14 0.15 7.25
C LEU A 174 -19.10 0.41 8.43
N GLU A 175 -20.08 1.30 8.24
CA GLU A 175 -21.10 1.70 9.24
C GLU A 175 -22.29 0.73 9.27
#